data_AF-A0A849SQK0-F1
#
_entry.id   AF-A0A849SQK0-F1
#
_cell.length_a   1.000
_cell.length_b   1.000
_cell.length_c   1.000
_cell.angle_alpha   90.00
_cell.angle_beta   90.00
_cell.angle_gamma   90.00
#
_symmetry.space_group_name_H-M   'P 1'
#
loop_
_entity.id
_entity.type
_entity.pdbx_description
1 polymer ?
#
loop_
_entity_poly.entity_id
_entity_poly.type
_entity_poly.pdbx_seq_one_letter_code
_entity_poly.pdbx_strand_id
1 'polypeptide(L)'
;MMHRSRFALVLVLTFGCVAAPAHAHITSDRESRALASLDASIVARTRSAGLPDSSGWAGANARGARRVSEQAAALRALSDAAARIDSTTAERAWTAIEAAMRLQRPGGGFEFVEAPTDSIAGWRDAAVFLAELNRAIGAVMNSPLKHRFRWRWALLRPKLERAMNGLAAVSPRLEAGAKRDPALLLTLAESFLLADGHYHLEAYGAAGQRALAAALALQTTDGRFRGATADRQARCLDAIEALALYFPGPFLDRASARLAPHVEALGRTANADALAARSLGIRAARLALPPPLPGASHQATPALEPR
;
A
#
# COMPACT_ATOMS: atom_id res chain seq x y z
N MET A 1 -2.76 22.94 -66.31
CA MET A 1 -2.32 23.20 -64.93
C MET A 1 -3.42 22.73 -63.98
N MET A 2 -3.31 21.54 -63.40
CA MET A 2 -4.29 20.98 -62.46
C MET A 2 -3.64 20.91 -61.08
N HIS A 3 -4.14 21.71 -60.13
CA HIS A 3 -3.69 21.69 -58.74
C HIS A 3 -4.20 20.43 -58.03
N ARG A 4 -3.26 19.54 -57.70
CA ARG A 4 -3.44 18.47 -56.72
C ARG A 4 -3.40 19.09 -55.31
N SER A 5 -4.55 19.34 -54.71
CA SER A 5 -4.61 19.72 -53.30
C SER A 5 -4.69 18.47 -52.43
N ARG A 6 -3.54 18.13 -51.83
CA ARG A 6 -3.40 17.16 -50.74
C ARG A 6 -3.61 17.95 -49.44
N PHE A 7 -4.70 17.71 -48.73
CA PHE A 7 -4.77 18.05 -47.30
C PHE A 7 -5.13 16.79 -46.51
N ALA A 8 -4.18 16.45 -45.65
CA ALA A 8 -4.18 15.29 -44.79
C ALA A 8 -5.32 15.39 -43.77
N LEU A 9 -6.18 14.39 -43.76
CA LEU A 9 -7.17 14.18 -42.71
C LEU A 9 -6.42 13.65 -41.48
N VAL A 10 -6.08 14.53 -40.55
CA VAL A 10 -5.60 14.15 -39.21
C VAL A 10 -6.81 13.69 -38.41
N LEU A 11 -7.05 12.37 -38.43
CA LEU A 11 -8.08 11.73 -37.62
C LEU A 11 -7.58 11.64 -36.17
N VAL A 12 -7.91 12.64 -35.35
CA VAL A 12 -7.73 12.58 -33.89
C VAL A 12 -8.80 11.64 -33.33
N LEU A 13 -8.49 10.36 -33.24
CA LEU A 13 -9.28 9.37 -32.51
C LEU A 13 -9.00 9.51 -31.01
N THR A 14 -9.66 10.48 -30.38
CA THR A 14 -9.84 10.50 -28.92
C THR A 14 -10.86 9.42 -28.55
N PHE A 15 -10.38 8.19 -28.33
CA PHE A 15 -11.14 7.16 -27.62
C PHE A 15 -11.19 7.53 -26.14
N GLY A 16 -12.15 8.37 -25.78
CA GLY A 16 -12.56 8.61 -24.40
C GLY A 16 -13.46 7.50 -23.91
N CYS A 17 -12.90 6.31 -23.66
CA CYS A 17 -13.56 5.35 -22.77
C CYS A 17 -13.31 5.80 -21.33
N VAL A 18 -14.10 6.77 -20.86
CA VAL A 18 -14.24 7.01 -19.42
C VAL A 18 -15.06 5.85 -18.90
N ALA A 19 -14.40 4.76 -18.54
CA ALA A 19 -15.06 3.76 -17.72
C ALA A 19 -15.40 4.39 -16.38
N ALA A 20 -16.62 4.15 -15.92
CA ALA A 20 -17.01 4.49 -14.56
C ALA A 20 -15.97 3.91 -13.60
N PRO A 21 -15.48 4.70 -12.62
CA PRO A 21 -14.57 4.19 -11.60
C PRO A 21 -15.32 3.08 -10.86
N ALA A 22 -14.91 1.84 -11.11
CA ALA A 22 -15.51 0.71 -10.45
C ALA A 22 -14.97 0.71 -9.01
N HIS A 23 -15.79 1.17 -8.07
CA HIS A 23 -15.47 1.15 -6.65
C HIS A 23 -15.25 -0.30 -6.20
N ALA A 24 -13.99 -0.69 -6.00
CA ALA A 24 -13.68 -2.00 -5.46
C ALA A 24 -13.91 -1.97 -3.95
N HIS A 25 -14.93 -2.71 -3.50
CA HIS A 25 -15.08 -2.98 -2.08
C HIS A 25 -13.88 -3.78 -1.56
N ILE A 26 -13.29 -3.35 -0.44
CA ILE A 26 -12.33 -4.15 0.35
C ILE A 26 -13.08 -5.27 1.09
N THR A 27 -13.74 -6.14 0.34
CA THR A 27 -14.40 -7.36 0.84
C THR A 27 -13.57 -8.62 0.54
N SER A 28 -12.37 -8.43 0.01
CA SER A 28 -11.44 -9.52 -0.31
C SER A 28 -10.78 -10.04 0.96
N ASP A 29 -11.14 -11.24 1.38
CA ASP A 29 -10.43 -12.02 2.40
C ASP A 29 -9.10 -12.60 1.87
N ARG A 30 -8.73 -12.31 0.62
CA ARG A 30 -7.53 -12.88 -0.05
C ARG A 30 -6.26 -12.52 0.70
N GLU A 31 -6.16 -11.30 1.23
CA GLU A 31 -5.00 -10.93 2.05
C GLU A 31 -4.94 -11.79 3.31
N SER A 32 -6.04 -11.91 4.06
CA SER A 32 -6.10 -12.75 5.26
C SER A 32 -5.72 -14.20 4.94
N ARG A 33 -6.23 -14.76 3.83
CA ARG A 33 -5.85 -16.11 3.38
C ARG A 33 -4.38 -16.22 3.00
N ALA A 34 -3.84 -15.25 2.28
CA ALA A 34 -2.43 -15.22 1.90
C ALA A 34 -1.52 -15.17 3.13
N LEU A 35 -1.80 -14.28 4.09
CA LEU A 35 -1.06 -14.12 5.34
C LEU A 35 -1.17 -15.36 6.25
N ALA A 36 -2.35 -15.99 6.31
CA ALA A 36 -2.56 -17.22 7.07
C ALA A 36 -1.71 -18.38 6.52
N SER A 37 -1.46 -18.41 5.21
CA SER A 37 -0.67 -19.45 4.54
C SER A 37 0.85 -19.24 4.60
N LEU A 38 1.31 -18.08 5.09
CA LEU A 38 2.74 -17.83 5.26
C LEU A 38 3.37 -18.83 6.23
N ASP A 39 4.63 -19.17 5.98
CA ASP A 39 5.41 -19.98 6.90
C ASP A 39 5.57 -19.28 8.26
N ALA A 40 5.52 -20.06 9.34
CA ALA A 40 5.60 -19.52 10.70
C ALA A 40 6.93 -18.78 10.97
N SER A 41 8.03 -19.19 10.33
CA SER A 41 9.33 -18.50 10.47
C SER A 41 9.32 -17.12 9.81
N ILE A 42 8.63 -16.96 8.67
CA ILE A 42 8.46 -15.65 8.02
C ILE A 42 7.69 -14.73 8.96
N VAL A 43 6.58 -15.22 9.51
CA VAL A 43 5.75 -14.44 10.44
C VAL A 43 6.46 -14.14 11.75
N ALA A 44 7.25 -15.07 12.29
CA ALA A 44 8.06 -14.81 13.48
C ALA A 44 9.10 -13.70 13.22
N ARG A 45 9.78 -13.72 12.06
CA ARG A 45 10.73 -12.68 11.67
C ARG A 45 10.05 -11.32 11.55
N THR A 46 8.89 -11.23 10.88
CA THR A 46 8.16 -9.95 10.74
C THR A 46 7.63 -9.42 12.06
N ARG A 47 7.13 -10.30 12.95
CA ARG A 47 6.59 -9.92 14.26
C ARG A 47 7.67 -9.51 15.27
N SER A 48 8.81 -10.20 15.29
CA SER A 48 9.89 -9.95 16.25
C SER A 48 10.41 -8.50 16.20
N ALA A 49 10.30 -7.86 15.04
CA ALA A 49 10.71 -6.48 14.83
C ALA A 49 9.61 -5.44 15.16
N GLY A 50 8.36 -5.86 15.43
CA GLY A 50 7.20 -4.99 15.24
C GLY A 50 6.20 -4.87 16.39
N LEU A 51 6.25 -5.70 17.43
CA LEU A 51 5.26 -5.56 18.51
C LEU A 51 5.53 -4.33 19.39
N PRO A 52 4.50 -3.55 19.74
CA PRO A 52 4.67 -2.38 20.58
C PRO A 52 5.05 -2.74 22.03
N ASP A 53 5.72 -1.81 22.69
CA ASP A 53 5.96 -1.80 24.13
C ASP A 53 4.67 -1.46 24.91
N SER A 54 4.77 -1.37 26.24
CA SER A 54 3.64 -1.03 27.13
C SER A 54 3.07 0.37 26.91
N SER A 55 3.79 1.26 26.22
CA SER A 55 3.36 2.61 25.88
C SER A 55 2.75 2.71 24.47
N GLY A 56 2.70 1.59 23.72
CA GLY A 56 2.21 1.54 22.35
C GLY A 56 3.26 1.95 21.31
N TRP A 57 4.55 1.98 21.65
CA TRP A 57 5.61 2.31 20.69
C TRP A 57 6.23 1.05 20.09
N ALA A 58 6.28 0.95 18.76
CA ALA A 58 6.91 -0.14 18.03
C ALA A 58 8.15 0.31 17.25
N GLY A 59 8.91 -0.66 16.74
CA GLY A 59 10.08 -0.39 15.89
C GLY A 59 11.11 0.50 16.59
N ALA A 60 11.65 1.49 15.88
CA ALA A 60 12.60 2.43 16.47
C ALA A 60 11.93 3.39 17.48
N ASN A 61 10.59 3.54 17.49
CA ASN A 61 9.90 4.42 18.45
C ASN A 61 9.98 3.90 19.89
N ALA A 62 10.06 2.58 20.09
CA ALA A 62 10.29 1.99 21.41
C ALA A 62 11.65 2.43 22.00
N ARG A 63 12.57 2.89 21.14
CA ARG A 63 13.90 3.42 21.50
C ARG A 63 14.00 4.95 21.33
N GLY A 64 12.86 5.63 21.13
CA GLY A 64 12.82 7.09 21.10
C GLY A 64 13.03 7.77 19.74
N ALA A 65 12.99 7.05 18.61
CA ALA A 65 13.11 7.68 17.28
C ALA A 65 11.95 8.67 16.96
N ARG A 66 10.78 8.44 17.54
CA ARG A 66 9.59 9.30 17.42
C ARG A 66 9.29 9.68 15.96
N ARG A 67 9.02 8.70 15.09
CA ARG A 67 8.51 8.88 13.71
C ARG A 67 7.27 8.03 13.47
N VAL A 68 6.26 8.56 12.79
CA VAL A 68 4.99 7.81 12.59
C VAL A 68 5.19 6.55 11.75
N SER A 69 6.10 6.58 10.77
CA SER A 69 6.43 5.45 9.90
C SER A 69 7.01 4.25 10.65
N GLU A 70 7.63 4.46 11.81
CA GLU A 70 8.19 3.40 12.66
C GLU A 70 7.09 2.53 13.32
N GLN A 71 5.84 3.00 13.36
CA GLN A 71 4.71 2.20 13.81
C GLN A 71 4.25 1.17 12.77
N ALA A 72 4.70 1.26 11.52
CA ALA A 72 4.31 0.35 10.43
C ALA A 72 4.57 -1.12 10.75
N ALA A 73 5.62 -1.44 11.49
CA ALA A 73 5.93 -2.81 11.87
C ALA A 73 4.84 -3.44 12.76
N ALA A 74 4.21 -2.66 13.64
CA ALA A 74 3.08 -3.12 14.44
C ALA A 74 1.84 -3.36 13.57
N LEU A 75 1.64 -2.56 12.53
CA LEU A 75 0.49 -2.73 11.62
C LEU A 75 0.60 -4.03 10.80
N ARG A 76 1.82 -4.40 10.37
CA ARG A 76 2.07 -5.71 9.77
C ARG A 76 1.80 -6.86 10.76
N ALA A 77 2.24 -6.70 12.01
CA ALA A 77 1.96 -7.68 13.06
C ALA A 77 0.45 -7.82 13.34
N LEU A 78 -0.30 -6.70 13.27
CA LEU A 78 -1.76 -6.70 13.37
C LEU A 78 -2.41 -7.49 12.23
N SER A 79 -1.99 -7.27 10.97
CA SER A 79 -2.47 -8.03 9.81
C SER A 79 -2.19 -9.53 9.96
N ASP A 80 -0.96 -9.88 10.34
CA ASP A 80 -0.54 -11.28 10.55
C ASP A 80 -1.33 -11.93 11.70
N ALA A 81 -1.65 -11.18 12.76
CA ALA A 81 -2.43 -11.67 13.90
C ALA A 81 -3.91 -11.84 13.53
N ALA A 82 -4.49 -10.90 12.80
CA ALA A 82 -5.85 -10.98 12.29
C ALA A 82 -6.06 -12.20 11.38
N ALA A 83 -5.13 -12.41 10.44
CA ALA A 83 -5.16 -13.57 9.54
C ALA A 83 -5.11 -14.93 10.28
N ARG A 84 -4.45 -14.96 11.44
CA ARG A 84 -4.25 -16.18 12.26
C ARG A 84 -5.18 -16.29 13.47
N ILE A 85 -6.14 -15.38 13.60
CA ILE A 85 -7.10 -15.34 14.72
C ILE A 85 -6.36 -15.21 16.09
N ASP A 86 -5.17 -14.63 16.09
CA ASP A 86 -4.35 -14.41 17.28
C ASP A 86 -4.80 -13.11 17.96
N SER A 87 -5.86 -13.23 18.77
CA SER A 87 -6.47 -12.06 19.41
C SER A 87 -5.53 -11.32 20.34
N THR A 88 -4.64 -12.02 21.07
CA THR A 88 -3.69 -11.40 22.00
C THR A 88 -2.68 -10.52 21.26
N THR A 89 -2.09 -11.05 20.19
CA THR A 89 -1.14 -10.27 19.39
C THR A 89 -1.83 -9.12 18.67
N ALA A 90 -3.05 -9.33 18.15
CA ALA A 90 -3.83 -8.27 17.50
C ALA A 90 -4.14 -7.12 18.47
N GLU A 91 -4.57 -7.43 19.70
CA GLU A 91 -4.82 -6.43 20.74
C GLU A 91 -3.57 -5.62 21.07
N ARG A 92 -2.45 -6.31 21.27
CA ARG A 92 -1.17 -5.65 21.55
C ARG A 92 -0.78 -4.73 20.38
N ALA A 93 -0.80 -5.24 19.15
CA ALA A 93 -0.44 -4.47 17.96
C ALA A 93 -1.34 -3.24 17.73
N TRP A 94 -2.63 -3.33 18.08
CA TRP A 94 -3.57 -2.22 17.96
C TRP A 94 -3.17 -0.99 18.78
N THR A 95 -2.51 -1.18 19.93
CA THR A 95 -2.05 -0.05 20.78
C THR A 95 -1.09 0.90 20.05
N ALA A 96 -0.39 0.44 19.01
CA ALA A 96 0.43 1.30 18.15
C ALA A 96 -0.39 2.31 17.34
N ILE A 97 -1.59 1.92 16.90
CA ILE A 97 -2.53 2.82 16.21
C ILE A 97 -2.99 3.90 17.19
N GLU A 98 -3.38 3.50 18.41
CA GLU A 98 -3.82 4.44 19.44
C GLU A 98 -2.70 5.42 19.82
N ALA A 99 -1.47 4.94 19.99
CA ALA A 99 -0.31 5.78 20.25
C ALA A 99 -0.05 6.78 19.13
N ALA A 100 -0.08 6.35 17.86
CA ALA A 100 0.08 7.24 16.71
C ALA A 100 -1.06 8.28 16.62
N MET A 101 -2.31 7.85 16.80
CA MET A 101 -3.49 8.72 16.67
C MET A 101 -3.66 9.71 17.82
N ARG A 102 -2.97 9.52 18.96
CA ARG A 102 -2.85 10.55 20.00
C ARG A 102 -2.00 11.74 19.56
N LEU A 103 -1.09 11.55 18.61
CA LEU A 103 -0.22 12.59 18.07
C LEU A 103 -0.77 13.22 16.79
N GLN A 104 -2.01 12.90 16.40
CA GLN A 104 -2.61 13.48 15.20
C GLN A 104 -2.95 14.96 15.42
N ARG A 105 -2.47 15.81 14.51
CA ARG A 105 -2.75 17.24 14.45
C ARG A 105 -4.11 17.52 13.80
N PRO A 106 -4.71 18.71 14.02
CA PRO A 106 -5.98 19.09 13.39
C PRO A 106 -5.99 19.00 11.86
N GLY A 107 -4.85 19.23 11.19
CA GLY A 107 -4.68 19.12 9.75
C GLY A 107 -4.47 17.69 9.22
N GLY A 108 -4.55 16.67 10.07
CA GLY A 108 -4.40 15.25 9.70
C GLY A 108 -2.96 14.71 9.74
N GLY A 109 -1.96 15.59 9.79
CA GLY A 109 -0.57 15.21 10.03
C GLY A 109 -0.32 14.70 11.46
N PHE A 110 0.93 14.32 11.78
CA PHE A 110 1.30 13.75 13.07
C PHE A 110 2.48 14.49 13.71
N GLU A 111 2.37 14.82 14.99
CA GLU A 111 3.39 15.51 15.78
C GLU A 111 4.46 14.53 16.28
N PHE A 112 5.54 14.43 15.54
CA PHE A 112 6.69 13.55 15.79
C PHE A 112 7.98 14.40 15.73
N VAL A 113 8.95 14.10 16.61
CA VAL A 113 10.01 15.03 17.04
C VAL A 113 10.98 15.44 15.92
N GLU A 114 11.23 14.58 14.94
CA GLU A 114 12.33 14.79 13.98
C GLU A 114 11.96 15.61 12.73
N ALA A 115 10.67 15.85 12.46
CA ALA A 115 10.26 16.75 11.38
C ALA A 115 8.85 17.31 11.64
N PRO A 116 8.65 18.65 11.65
CA PRO A 116 7.30 19.19 11.66
C PRO A 116 6.56 18.66 10.42
N THR A 117 5.33 18.15 10.60
CA THR A 117 4.55 17.53 9.51
C THR A 117 4.17 18.51 8.41
N ASP A 118 4.40 19.81 8.60
CA ASP A 118 4.23 20.81 7.53
C ASP A 118 5.36 20.69 6.48
N SER A 119 6.38 19.86 6.77
CA SER A 119 7.42 19.47 5.83
C SER A 119 7.01 18.28 4.96
N ILE A 120 7.58 18.24 3.76
CA ILE A 120 7.47 17.10 2.83
C ILE A 120 8.00 15.81 3.47
N ALA A 121 9.02 15.88 4.33
CA ALA A 121 9.57 14.72 5.01
C ALA A 121 8.56 14.08 5.98
N GLY A 122 7.87 14.89 6.79
CA GLY A 122 6.85 14.39 7.72
C GLY A 122 5.68 13.72 7.01
N TRP A 123 5.24 14.26 5.87
CA TRP A 123 4.20 13.64 5.06
C TRP A 123 4.64 12.36 4.34
N ARG A 124 5.92 12.21 3.99
CA ARG A 124 6.47 10.93 3.50
C ARG A 124 6.36 9.85 4.57
N ASP A 125 6.69 10.18 5.82
CA ASP A 125 6.55 9.25 6.94
C ASP A 125 5.07 8.89 7.19
N ALA A 126 4.19 9.89 7.15
CA ALA A 126 2.75 9.67 7.27
C ALA A 126 2.21 8.75 6.18
N ALA A 127 2.65 8.90 4.92
CA ALA A 127 2.23 8.02 3.83
C ALA A 127 2.58 6.55 4.09
N VAL A 128 3.78 6.25 4.60
CA VAL A 128 4.18 4.88 4.95
C VAL A 128 3.27 4.30 6.03
N PHE A 129 2.98 5.08 7.07
CA PHE A 129 2.07 4.64 8.13
C PHE A 129 0.64 4.43 7.61
N LEU A 130 0.14 5.33 6.77
CA LEU A 130 -1.23 5.29 6.26
C LEU A 130 -1.45 4.14 5.27
N ALA A 131 -0.47 3.80 4.42
CA ALA A 131 -0.52 2.62 3.57
C ALA A 131 -0.74 1.34 4.41
N GLU A 132 0.14 1.14 5.39
CA GLU A 132 0.12 -0.03 6.27
C GLU A 132 -1.12 -0.04 7.17
N LEU A 133 -1.63 1.12 7.57
CA LEU A 133 -2.84 1.22 8.39
C LEU A 133 -4.08 0.85 7.59
N ASN A 134 -4.26 1.40 6.39
CA ASN A 134 -5.39 1.03 5.54
C ASN A 134 -5.39 -0.47 5.23
N ARG A 135 -4.21 -1.05 5.00
CA ARG A 135 -4.00 -2.48 4.81
C ARG A 135 -4.36 -3.31 6.05
N ALA A 136 -3.86 -2.93 7.22
CA ALA A 136 -4.15 -3.63 8.48
C ALA A 136 -5.62 -3.56 8.86
N ILE A 137 -6.29 -2.44 8.62
CA ILE A 137 -7.75 -2.33 8.79
C ILE A 137 -8.48 -3.27 7.82
N GLY A 138 -8.04 -3.35 6.56
CA GLY A 138 -8.53 -4.33 5.59
C GLY A 138 -8.44 -5.77 6.12
N ALA A 139 -7.27 -6.17 6.61
CA ALA A 139 -7.04 -7.51 7.19
C ALA A 139 -7.92 -7.78 8.42
N VAL A 140 -8.00 -6.84 9.36
CA VAL A 140 -8.84 -6.97 10.58
C VAL A 140 -10.31 -7.09 10.22
N MET A 141 -10.83 -6.21 9.36
CA MET A 141 -12.25 -6.15 9.02
C MET A 141 -12.71 -7.33 8.16
N ASN A 142 -11.79 -7.99 7.44
CA ASN A 142 -12.03 -9.21 6.69
C ASN A 142 -11.59 -10.49 7.45
N SER A 143 -11.35 -10.41 8.77
CA SER A 143 -10.98 -11.56 9.61
C SER A 143 -12.11 -12.00 10.56
N PRO A 144 -12.01 -13.19 11.18
CA PRO A 144 -12.87 -13.58 12.30
C PRO A 144 -12.79 -12.63 13.51
N LEU A 145 -11.73 -11.82 13.63
CA LEU A 145 -11.58 -10.84 14.72
C LEU A 145 -12.40 -9.56 14.50
N LYS A 146 -13.05 -9.36 13.33
CA LYS A 146 -13.75 -8.10 12.98
C LYS A 146 -14.69 -7.58 14.07
N HIS A 147 -15.45 -8.46 14.73
CA HIS A 147 -16.41 -8.06 15.75
C HIS A 147 -15.74 -7.42 16.98
N ARG A 148 -14.55 -7.90 17.33
CA ARG A 148 -13.75 -7.42 18.46
C ARG A 148 -13.16 -6.03 18.23
N PHE A 149 -12.90 -5.68 16.97
CA PHE A 149 -12.31 -4.41 16.58
C PHE A 149 -13.32 -3.41 15.99
N ARG A 150 -14.55 -3.83 15.70
CA ARG A 150 -15.58 -3.01 15.03
C ARG A 150 -15.82 -1.66 15.70
N TRP A 151 -15.90 -1.62 17.03
CA TRP A 151 -16.13 -0.37 17.77
C TRP A 151 -14.90 0.56 17.71
N ARG A 152 -13.68 0.01 17.82
CA ARG A 152 -12.44 0.78 17.70
C ARG A 152 -12.26 1.32 16.30
N TRP A 153 -12.61 0.54 15.29
CA TRP A 153 -12.66 1.00 13.91
C TRP A 153 -13.62 2.19 13.75
N ALA A 154 -14.83 2.12 14.31
CA ALA A 154 -15.79 3.23 14.24
C ALA A 154 -15.24 4.53 14.85
N LEU A 155 -14.48 4.44 15.95
CA LEU A 155 -13.81 5.59 16.57
C LEU A 155 -12.58 6.08 15.78
N LEU A 156 -11.85 5.15 15.14
CA LEU A 156 -10.66 5.44 14.36
C LEU A 156 -10.99 6.12 13.03
N ARG A 157 -12.09 5.72 12.38
CA ARG A 157 -12.48 6.14 11.04
C ARG A 157 -12.38 7.66 10.81
N PRO A 158 -13.01 8.54 11.63
CA PRO A 158 -12.91 9.99 11.40
C PRO A 158 -11.48 10.55 11.55
N LYS A 159 -10.61 9.89 12.34
CA LYS A 159 -9.19 10.27 12.45
C LYS A 159 -8.42 9.84 11.22
N LEU A 160 -8.64 8.63 10.73
CA LEU A 160 -7.99 8.13 9.52
C LEU A 160 -8.42 8.94 8.28
N GLU A 161 -9.70 9.25 8.15
CA GLU A 161 -10.22 10.12 7.08
C GLU A 161 -9.54 11.51 7.10
N ARG A 162 -9.40 12.11 8.28
CA ARG A 162 -8.66 13.38 8.45
C ARG A 162 -7.21 13.27 7.98
N ALA A 163 -6.52 12.18 8.31
CA ALA A 163 -5.14 11.95 7.88
C ALA A 163 -5.05 11.77 6.35
N MET A 164 -5.97 11.02 5.76
CA MET A 164 -6.04 10.80 4.31
C MET A 164 -6.36 12.08 3.56
N ASN A 165 -7.25 12.94 4.08
CA ASN A 165 -7.53 14.25 3.51
C ASN A 165 -6.32 15.17 3.56
N GLY A 166 -5.58 15.18 4.67
CA GLY A 166 -4.32 15.91 4.77
C GLY A 166 -3.27 15.39 3.77
N LEU A 167 -3.13 14.07 3.63
CA LEU A 167 -2.24 13.45 2.65
C LEU A 167 -2.64 13.81 1.21
N ALA A 168 -3.94 13.77 0.89
CA ALA A 168 -4.47 14.15 -0.42
C ALA A 168 -4.12 15.61 -0.78
N ALA A 169 -4.27 16.53 0.18
CA ALA A 169 -3.95 17.94 -0.01
C ALA A 169 -2.47 18.18 -0.36
N VAL A 170 -1.55 17.38 0.19
CA VAL A 170 -0.11 17.51 -0.08
C VAL A 170 0.41 16.61 -1.19
N SER A 171 -0.37 15.62 -1.64
CA SER A 171 0.06 14.60 -2.61
C SER A 171 0.67 15.19 -3.88
N PRO A 172 0.12 16.24 -4.52
CA PRO A 172 0.74 16.81 -5.71
C PRO A 172 2.20 17.26 -5.49
N ARG A 173 2.50 17.82 -4.31
CA ARG A 173 3.87 18.23 -3.94
C ARG A 173 4.75 17.02 -3.65
N LEU A 174 4.22 16.00 -2.97
CA LEU A 174 4.92 14.74 -2.72
C LEU A 174 5.30 14.05 -4.03
N GLU A 175 4.33 13.87 -4.93
CA GLU A 175 4.51 13.26 -6.25
C GLU A 175 5.54 14.02 -7.09
N ALA A 176 5.47 15.36 -7.11
CA ALA A 176 6.45 16.18 -7.80
C ALA A 176 7.87 15.99 -7.27
N GLY A 177 8.03 15.83 -5.94
CA GLY A 177 9.31 15.51 -5.30
C GLY A 177 9.71 14.03 -5.36
N ALA A 178 8.80 13.14 -5.74
CA ALA A 178 8.96 11.68 -5.78
C ALA A 178 9.12 11.14 -7.21
N LYS A 179 9.33 11.99 -8.22
CA LYS A 179 9.46 11.59 -9.64
C LYS A 179 10.51 10.51 -9.92
N ARG A 180 11.44 10.28 -9.00
CA ARG A 180 12.49 9.24 -9.09
C ARG A 180 12.47 8.27 -7.89
N ASP A 181 11.40 8.31 -7.10
CA ASP A 181 11.22 7.49 -5.90
C ASP A 181 10.02 6.55 -6.06
N PRO A 182 10.20 5.40 -6.73
CA PRO A 182 9.12 4.46 -7.00
C PRO A 182 8.53 3.87 -5.72
N ALA A 183 9.32 3.72 -4.66
CA ALA A 183 8.83 3.21 -3.39
C ALA A 183 7.83 4.18 -2.75
N LEU A 184 8.15 5.47 -2.73
CA LEU A 184 7.22 6.49 -2.23
C LEU A 184 5.96 6.61 -3.10
N LEU A 185 6.09 6.55 -4.43
CA LEU A 185 4.93 6.58 -5.33
C LEU A 185 4.01 5.35 -5.13
N LEU A 186 4.58 4.15 -4.95
CA LEU A 186 3.80 2.96 -4.61
C LEU A 186 3.18 3.04 -3.22
N THR A 187 3.86 3.61 -2.23
CA THR A 187 3.28 3.87 -0.90
C THR A 187 2.09 4.83 -0.97
N LEU A 188 2.17 5.88 -1.81
CA LEU A 188 1.03 6.78 -2.05
C LEU A 188 -0.11 6.04 -2.74
N ALA A 189 0.20 5.24 -3.76
CA ALA A 189 -0.79 4.41 -4.46
C ALA A 189 -1.52 3.47 -3.49
N GLU A 190 -0.76 2.73 -2.67
CA GLU A 190 -1.30 1.83 -1.64
C GLU A 190 -2.16 2.59 -0.63
N SER A 191 -1.69 3.73 -0.12
CA SER A 191 -2.44 4.56 0.82
C SER A 191 -3.80 4.98 0.25
N PHE A 192 -3.82 5.52 -0.97
CA PHE A 192 -5.04 6.06 -1.56
C PHE A 192 -5.98 5.00 -2.10
N LEU A 193 -5.47 3.98 -2.80
CA LEU A 193 -6.34 2.93 -3.35
C LEU A 193 -6.98 2.11 -2.24
N LEU A 194 -6.23 1.76 -1.18
CA LEU A 194 -6.83 1.07 -0.04
C LEU A 194 -7.77 1.99 0.74
N ALA A 195 -7.49 3.29 0.85
CA ALA A 195 -8.46 4.21 1.44
C ALA A 195 -9.75 4.32 0.60
N ASP A 196 -9.67 4.40 -0.73
CA ASP A 196 -10.85 4.40 -1.61
C ASP A 196 -11.71 3.15 -1.38
N GLY A 197 -11.10 1.98 -1.17
CA GLY A 197 -11.86 0.78 -0.86
C GLY A 197 -12.57 0.79 0.51
N HIS A 198 -12.19 1.69 1.42
CA HIS A 198 -12.86 1.92 2.72
C HIS A 198 -13.89 3.06 2.68
N TYR A 199 -13.63 4.11 1.90
CA TYR A 199 -14.42 5.36 1.92
C TYR A 199 -15.21 5.64 0.65
N HIS A 200 -14.90 4.97 -0.45
CA HIS A 200 -15.47 5.17 -1.80
C HIS A 200 -15.40 6.64 -2.26
N LEU A 201 -14.25 7.27 -2.05
CA LEU A 201 -14.01 8.66 -2.42
C LEU A 201 -13.23 8.71 -3.73
N GLU A 202 -13.89 9.17 -4.80
CA GLU A 202 -13.31 9.28 -6.14
C GLU A 202 -11.95 9.99 -6.17
N ALA A 203 -11.79 11.02 -5.33
CA ALA A 203 -10.52 11.75 -5.19
C ALA A 203 -9.36 10.84 -4.74
N TYR A 204 -9.61 9.86 -3.86
CA TYR A 204 -8.60 8.89 -3.45
C TYR A 204 -8.31 7.91 -4.58
N GLY A 205 -9.34 7.38 -5.25
CA GLY A 205 -9.17 6.51 -6.41
C GLY A 205 -8.29 7.17 -7.49
N ALA A 206 -8.59 8.42 -7.86
CA ALA A 206 -7.83 9.16 -8.86
C ALA A 206 -6.38 9.42 -8.44
N ALA A 207 -6.15 9.87 -7.21
CA ALA A 207 -4.79 10.10 -6.69
C ALA A 207 -3.97 8.80 -6.64
N GLY A 208 -4.59 7.71 -6.19
CA GLY A 208 -3.96 6.39 -6.11
C GLY A 208 -3.58 5.83 -7.47
N GLN A 209 -4.48 5.91 -8.46
CA GLN A 209 -4.20 5.46 -9.83
C GLN A 209 -3.09 6.28 -10.49
N ARG A 210 -3.09 7.61 -10.30
CA ARG A 210 -2.02 8.49 -10.79
C ARG A 210 -0.66 8.13 -10.19
N ALA A 211 -0.60 7.93 -8.87
CA ALA A 211 0.63 7.53 -8.20
C ALA A 211 1.13 6.14 -8.64
N LEU A 212 0.21 5.19 -8.82
CA LEU A 212 0.51 3.85 -9.32
C LEU A 212 1.10 3.90 -10.74
N ALA A 213 0.47 4.65 -11.62
CA ALA A 213 0.94 4.86 -12.99
C ALA A 213 2.35 5.45 -13.01
N ALA A 214 2.57 6.52 -12.23
CA ALA A 214 3.87 7.17 -12.13
C ALA A 214 4.95 6.22 -11.58
N ALA A 215 4.61 5.39 -10.58
CA ALA A 215 5.55 4.42 -10.05
C ALA A 215 5.92 3.36 -11.09
N LEU A 216 4.93 2.74 -11.73
CA LEU A 216 5.15 1.68 -12.71
C LEU A 216 5.93 2.16 -13.94
N ALA A 217 5.81 3.43 -14.31
CA ALA A 217 6.63 4.04 -15.35
C ALA A 217 8.15 4.10 -15.00
N LEU A 218 8.51 3.94 -13.73
CA LEU A 218 9.91 3.84 -13.28
C LEU A 218 10.42 2.40 -13.26
N GLN A 219 9.56 1.41 -13.53
CA GLN A 219 9.98 0.02 -13.68
C GLN A 219 10.68 -0.15 -15.03
N THR A 220 11.89 -0.68 -15.00
CA THR A 220 12.66 -1.01 -16.20
C THR A 220 12.11 -2.27 -16.87
N THR A 221 12.50 -2.51 -18.12
CA THR A 221 12.05 -3.67 -18.90
C THR A 221 12.47 -5.00 -18.29
N ASP A 222 13.60 -5.05 -17.58
CA ASP A 222 14.07 -6.20 -16.79
C ASP A 222 13.33 -6.35 -15.45
N GLY A 223 12.46 -5.42 -15.08
CA GLY A 223 11.59 -5.54 -13.89
C GLY A 223 12.01 -4.77 -12.65
N ARG A 224 13.20 -4.18 -12.65
CA ARG A 224 13.72 -3.42 -11.50
C ARG A 224 13.11 -2.02 -11.46
N PHE A 225 13.04 -1.43 -10.29
CA PHE A 225 12.75 -0.01 -10.18
C PHE A 225 14.05 0.81 -10.25
N ARG A 226 14.14 1.74 -11.21
CA ARG A 226 15.36 2.54 -11.40
C ARG A 226 15.67 3.37 -10.15
N GLY A 227 16.92 3.32 -9.67
CA GLY A 227 17.38 4.10 -8.52
C GLY A 227 16.93 3.59 -7.15
N ALA A 228 16.23 2.45 -7.06
CA ALA A 228 15.83 1.85 -5.79
C ALA A 228 16.90 0.88 -5.26
N THR A 229 17.28 1.09 -3.99
CA THR A 229 18.11 0.17 -3.18
C THR A 229 17.40 -1.16 -2.96
N ALA A 230 18.10 -2.16 -2.44
CA ALA A 230 17.54 -3.48 -2.17
C ALA A 230 16.24 -3.42 -1.33
N ASP A 231 16.27 -2.72 -0.20
CA ASP A 231 15.10 -2.54 0.67
C ASP A 231 13.95 -1.82 -0.04
N ARG A 232 14.27 -0.87 -0.92
CA ARG A 232 13.26 -0.16 -1.71
C ARG A 232 12.64 -1.08 -2.78
N GLN A 233 13.41 -1.97 -3.41
CA GLN A 233 12.85 -2.99 -4.31
C GLN A 233 11.89 -3.92 -3.56
N ALA A 234 12.27 -4.38 -2.35
CA ALA A 234 11.41 -5.23 -1.52
C ALA A 234 10.12 -4.51 -1.12
N ARG A 235 10.20 -3.23 -0.73
CA ARG A 235 9.02 -2.39 -0.46
C ARG A 235 8.13 -2.22 -1.69
N CYS A 236 8.71 -1.99 -2.86
CA CYS A 236 7.95 -1.91 -4.11
C CYS A 236 7.20 -3.22 -4.38
N LEU A 237 7.86 -4.37 -4.20
CA LEU A 237 7.21 -5.67 -4.37
C LEU A 237 6.08 -5.85 -3.35
N ASP A 238 6.30 -5.52 -2.08
CA ASP A 238 5.28 -5.63 -1.04
C ASP A 238 4.02 -4.83 -1.37
N ALA A 239 4.20 -3.58 -1.81
CA ALA A 239 3.09 -2.71 -2.20
C ALA A 239 2.36 -3.21 -3.45
N ILE A 240 3.08 -3.72 -4.46
CA ILE A 240 2.47 -4.32 -5.65
C ILE A 240 1.66 -5.57 -5.28
N GLU A 241 2.20 -6.45 -4.42
CA GLU A 241 1.48 -7.64 -3.97
C GLU A 241 0.26 -7.30 -3.12
N ALA A 242 0.37 -6.29 -2.26
CA ALA A 242 -0.77 -5.75 -1.51
C ALA A 242 -1.86 -5.28 -2.47
N LEU A 243 -1.52 -4.39 -3.41
CA LEU A 243 -2.47 -3.89 -4.40
C LEU A 243 -3.05 -5.02 -5.25
N ALA A 244 -2.28 -6.04 -5.62
CA ALA A 244 -2.77 -7.16 -6.41
C ALA A 244 -3.75 -8.08 -5.65
N LEU A 245 -3.72 -8.09 -4.31
CA LEU A 245 -4.69 -8.81 -3.48
C LEU A 245 -6.07 -8.12 -3.44
N TYR A 246 -6.09 -6.78 -3.50
CA TYR A 246 -7.30 -5.97 -3.41
C TYR A 246 -7.86 -5.56 -4.79
N PHE A 247 -6.98 -5.30 -5.75
CA PHE A 247 -7.30 -4.83 -7.10
C PHE A 247 -6.62 -5.75 -8.14
N PRO A 248 -7.06 -7.01 -8.25
CA PRO A 248 -6.43 -7.98 -9.14
C PRO A 248 -6.47 -7.48 -10.59
N GLY A 249 -5.33 -7.50 -11.26
CA GLY A 249 -5.22 -7.06 -12.64
C GLY A 249 -3.91 -7.51 -13.31
N PRO A 250 -3.94 -7.79 -14.62
CA PRO A 250 -2.80 -8.37 -15.34
C PRO A 250 -1.56 -7.46 -15.33
N PHE A 251 -1.73 -6.15 -15.15
CA PHE A 251 -0.62 -5.22 -15.11
C PHE A 251 0.19 -5.32 -13.80
N LEU A 252 -0.48 -5.46 -12.64
CA LEU A 252 0.19 -5.68 -11.35
C LEU A 252 0.85 -7.06 -11.32
N ASP A 253 0.19 -8.07 -11.88
CA ASP A 253 0.77 -9.42 -11.99
C ASP A 253 2.05 -9.44 -12.80
N ARG A 254 2.07 -8.76 -13.95
CA ARG A 254 3.27 -8.63 -14.78
C ARG A 254 4.36 -7.81 -14.06
N ALA A 255 4.00 -6.71 -13.41
CA ALA A 255 4.96 -5.89 -12.68
C ALA A 255 5.62 -6.67 -11.52
N SER A 256 4.81 -7.39 -10.75
CA SER A 256 5.26 -8.31 -9.69
C SER A 256 6.15 -9.41 -10.24
N ALA A 257 5.69 -10.12 -11.29
CA ALA A 257 6.42 -11.26 -11.84
C ALA A 257 7.81 -10.87 -12.37
N ARG A 258 7.96 -9.67 -12.94
CA ARG A 258 9.27 -9.16 -13.36
C ARG A 258 10.15 -8.73 -12.18
N LEU A 259 9.58 -8.19 -11.10
CA LEU A 259 10.34 -7.71 -9.94
C LEU A 259 10.78 -8.84 -8.99
N ALA A 260 9.94 -9.86 -8.81
CA ALA A 260 10.15 -10.91 -7.82
C ALA A 260 11.53 -11.61 -7.91
N PRO A 261 12.05 -11.99 -9.09
CA PRO A 261 13.38 -12.62 -9.20
C PRO A 261 14.51 -11.74 -8.65
N HIS A 262 14.39 -10.41 -8.80
CA HIS A 262 15.40 -9.48 -8.28
C HIS A 262 15.33 -9.40 -6.76
N VAL A 263 14.13 -9.35 -6.17
CA VAL A 263 13.96 -9.33 -4.71
C VAL A 263 14.41 -10.65 -4.09
N GLU A 264 14.16 -11.78 -4.76
CA GLU A 264 14.64 -13.09 -4.32
C GLU A 264 16.17 -13.16 -4.31
N ALA A 265 16.83 -12.61 -5.33
CA ALA A 265 18.29 -12.53 -5.35
C ALA A 265 18.86 -11.67 -4.20
N LEU A 266 18.15 -10.61 -3.81
CA LEU A 266 18.53 -9.73 -2.70
C LEU A 266 18.36 -10.40 -1.32
N GLY A 267 17.28 -11.18 -1.13
CA GLY A 267 17.02 -11.89 0.11
C GLY A 267 18.03 -12.99 0.44
N ARG A 268 18.91 -13.34 -0.51
CA ARG A 268 20.03 -14.27 -0.30
C ARG A 268 21.30 -13.59 0.23
N THR A 269 21.30 -12.26 0.40
CA THR A 269 22.50 -11.48 0.79
C THR A 269 22.45 -10.82 2.19
N ALA A 270 21.41 -11.08 2.99
CA ALA A 270 21.16 -10.66 4.39
C ALA A 270 20.79 -9.17 4.66
N ASN A 271 19.94 -8.99 5.69
CA ASN A 271 19.28 -7.79 6.25
C ASN A 271 18.00 -7.24 5.57
N ALA A 272 17.78 -7.45 4.27
CA ALA A 272 16.49 -7.13 3.62
C ALA A 272 15.41 -8.23 3.84
N ASP A 273 15.72 -9.24 4.66
CA ASP A 273 15.15 -10.58 4.57
C ASP A 273 13.70 -10.67 5.04
N ALA A 274 13.30 -9.93 6.08
CA ALA A 274 11.97 -10.11 6.66
C ALA A 274 10.87 -9.60 5.72
N LEU A 275 11.04 -8.40 5.15
CA LEU A 275 10.08 -7.84 4.20
C LEU A 275 10.13 -8.58 2.87
N ALA A 276 11.33 -8.85 2.33
CA ALA A 276 11.48 -9.61 1.09
C ALA A 276 10.84 -11.01 1.20
N ALA A 277 11.13 -11.76 2.27
CA ALA A 277 10.52 -13.07 2.50
C ALA A 277 9.01 -12.98 2.68
N ARG A 278 8.50 -11.95 3.36
CA ARG A 278 7.07 -11.71 3.47
C ARG A 278 6.44 -11.46 2.09
N SER A 279 6.98 -10.55 1.28
CA SER A 279 6.41 -10.21 -0.01
C SER A 279 6.46 -11.39 -0.99
N LEU A 280 7.56 -12.16 -1.00
CA LEU A 280 7.67 -13.39 -1.79
C LEU A 280 6.69 -14.47 -1.30
N GLY A 281 6.54 -14.64 0.02
CA GLY A 281 5.56 -15.55 0.59
C GLY A 281 4.11 -15.16 0.24
N ILE A 282 3.78 -13.86 0.33
CA ILE A 282 2.47 -13.34 -0.06
C ILE A 282 2.23 -13.58 -1.55
N ARG A 283 3.23 -13.36 -2.39
CA ARG A 283 3.15 -13.64 -3.81
C ARG A 283 2.83 -15.11 -4.08
N ALA A 284 3.60 -16.03 -3.48
CA ALA A 284 3.39 -17.47 -3.64
C ALA A 284 1.98 -17.87 -3.18
N ALA A 285 1.55 -17.36 -2.03
CA ALA A 285 0.21 -17.59 -1.51
C ALA A 285 -0.89 -17.05 -2.43
N ARG A 286 -0.73 -15.82 -2.93
CA ARG A 286 -1.67 -15.17 -3.84
C ARG A 286 -1.86 -15.95 -5.14
N LEU A 287 -0.76 -16.47 -5.70
CA LEU A 287 -0.80 -17.32 -6.89
C LEU A 287 -1.48 -18.67 -6.66
N ALA A 288 -1.45 -19.17 -5.43
CA ALA A 288 -2.15 -20.39 -5.04
C ALA A 288 -3.66 -20.17 -4.77
N LEU A 289 -4.11 -18.91 -4.58
CA LEU A 289 -5.52 -18.60 -4.40
C LEU A 289 -6.28 -18.76 -5.73
N PRO A 290 -7.52 -19.27 -5.70
CA PRO A 290 -8.34 -19.36 -6.90
C PRO A 290 -8.54 -17.97 -7.51
N PRO A 291 -8.70 -17.85 -8.85
CA PRO A 291 -8.99 -16.57 -9.48
C PRO A 291 -10.25 -15.96 -8.87
N PRO A 292 -10.36 -14.61 -8.82
CA PRO A 292 -11.60 -13.98 -8.38
C PRO A 292 -12.77 -14.48 -9.24
N LEU A 293 -13.93 -14.72 -8.62
CA LEU A 293 -15.10 -15.19 -9.34
C LEU A 293 -15.45 -14.21 -10.48
N PRO A 294 -15.82 -14.71 -11.68
CA PRO A 294 -16.29 -13.85 -12.76
C PRO A 294 -17.46 -12.98 -12.27
N GLY A 295 -17.33 -11.66 -12.35
CA GLY A 295 -18.31 -10.69 -11.84
C GLY A 295 -17.97 -10.05 -10.48
N ALA A 296 -17.02 -10.59 -9.71
CA ALA A 296 -16.39 -9.87 -8.60
C ALA A 296 -15.27 -8.92 -9.09
N SER A 297 -14.78 -9.17 -10.31
CA SER A 297 -13.90 -8.25 -11.04
C SER A 297 -14.73 -7.08 -11.55
N HIS A 298 -14.88 -6.07 -10.69
CA HIS A 298 -15.15 -4.71 -11.11
C HIS A 298 -14.25 -4.38 -12.30
N GLN A 299 -14.84 -3.97 -13.43
CA GLN A 299 -14.13 -3.68 -14.68
C GLN A 299 -13.04 -2.63 -14.42
N ALA A 300 -11.81 -3.08 -14.22
CA ALA A 300 -10.63 -2.25 -14.31
C ALA A 300 -10.38 -2.01 -15.81
N THR A 301 -10.89 -0.89 -16.32
CA THR A 301 -10.72 -0.50 -17.73
C THR A 301 -9.28 -0.01 -17.99
N PRO A 302 -8.71 -0.32 -19.18
CA PRO A 302 -7.37 0.11 -19.64
C PRO A 302 -7.31 1.64 -19.88
N ALA A 303 -6.17 2.33 -20.03
CA ALA A 303 -4.87 1.92 -20.56
C ALA A 303 -3.71 2.67 -19.88
N LEU A 304 -2.76 1.91 -19.37
CA LEU A 304 -1.35 2.31 -19.31
C LEU A 304 -0.58 1.27 -20.12
N GLU A 305 -0.71 1.34 -21.45
CA GLU A 305 0.29 0.71 -22.31
C GLU A 305 1.48 1.70 -22.38
N PRO A 306 2.66 1.32 -21.87
CA PRO A 306 3.86 2.11 -22.11
C PRO A 306 4.17 2.05 -23.61
N ARG A 307 4.26 3.23 -24.24
CA ARG A 307 4.84 3.38 -25.58
C ARG A 307 6.32 3.04 -25.58
#